data_AF-A0A537U653-F1
#
_entry.id   AF-A0A537U653-F1
#
_cell.length_a   1.000
_cell.length_b   1.000
_cell.length_c   1.000
_cell.angle_alpha   90.00
_cell.angle_beta   90.00
_cell.angle_gamma   90.00
#
_symmetry.space_group_name_H-M   'P 1'
#
loop_
_entity.id
_entity.type
_entity.pdbx_description
1 polymer ?
#
loop_
_entity_poly.entity_id
_entity_poly.type
_entity_poly.pdbx_seq_one_letter_code
_entity_poly.pdbx_strand_id
1 'polypeptide(L)' 'AALDELKDASAKAAERLNINCPTYQALTPTGRVEAMEQRLDATLGAVKTVGPALAKFYNSLSDEQKARFNSLRSASRSVG' A
#
# COMPACT_ATOMS: atom_id res chain seq x y z
N ALA A 1 0.30 -13.64 14.10
CA ALA A 1 -0.09 -12.38 14.77
C ALA A 1 0.38 -11.16 13.97
N ALA A 2 1.64 -10.68 14.08
CA ALA A 2 2.06 -9.44 13.42
C ALA A 2 2.10 -9.51 11.87
N LEU A 3 2.47 -10.66 11.30
CA LEU A 3 2.39 -10.89 9.85
C LEU A 3 0.95 -10.93 9.36
N ASP A 4 0.04 -11.53 10.12
CA ASP A 4 -1.39 -11.59 9.77
C ASP A 4 -2.01 -10.20 9.80
N GLU A 5 -1.68 -9.38 10.81
CA GLU A 5 -2.09 -7.97 10.87
C GLU A 5 -1.57 -7.16 9.68
N LEU A 6 -0.33 -7.39 9.25
CA LEU A 6 0.22 -6.76 8.05
C LEU A 6 -0.53 -7.21 6.78
N LYS A 7 -0.89 -8.50 6.69
CA LYS A 7 -1.69 -9.03 5.57
C LYS A 7 -3.07 -8.39 5.52
N ASP A 8 -3.76 -8.29 6.65
CA ASP A 8 -5.09 -7.69 6.74
C ASP A 8 -5.06 -6.19 6.44
N ALA A 9 -4.07 -5.47 6.97
CA ALA A 9 -3.86 -4.06 6.65
C ALA A 9 -3.58 -3.83 5.15
N SER A 10 -2.82 -4.74 4.53
CA SER A 10 -2.55 -4.69 3.09
C SER A 10 -3.81 -4.94 2.26
N ALA A 11 -4.64 -5.91 2.65
CA ALA A 11 -5.92 -6.18 1.99
C ALA A 11 -6.87 -4.98 2.09
N LYS A 12 -7.00 -4.38 3.28
CA LYS A 12 -7.83 -3.19 3.51
C LYS A 12 -7.33 -1.98 2.72
N ALA A 13 -6.02 -1.79 2.63
CA ALA A 13 -5.42 -0.74 1.81
C ALA A 13 -5.72 -0.95 0.32
N ALA A 14 -5.62 -2.17 -0.19
CA ALA A 14 -5.96 -2.51 -1.57
C ALA A 14 -7.45 -2.25 -1.88
N GLU A 15 -8.35 -2.63 -0.98
CA GLU A 15 -9.78 -2.33 -1.10
C GLU A 15 -10.04 -0.82 -1.16
N ARG A 16 -9.41 -0.03 -0.27
CA ARG A 16 -9.53 1.43 -0.28
C ARG A 16 -9.06 2.04 -1.60
N LEU A 17 -7.97 1.55 -2.16
CA LEU A 17 -7.48 2.00 -3.46
C LEU A 17 -8.46 1.64 -4.58
N ASN A 18 -9.00 0.41 -4.59
CA ASN A 18 -9.95 -0.05 -5.60
C ASN A 18 -11.24 0.77 -5.62
N ILE A 19 -11.80 1.10 -4.45
CA ILE A 19 -13.04 1.90 -4.35
C ILE A 19 -12.85 3.31 -4.94
N ASN A 20 -11.64 3.86 -4.85
CA ASN A 20 -11.33 5.22 -5.30
C ASN A 20 -10.65 5.25 -6.68
N CYS A 21 -10.65 4.14 -7.43
CA CYS A 21 -10.26 4.13 -8.83
C CYS A 21 -11.45 4.59 -9.68
N PRO A 22 -11.40 5.80 -10.31
CA PRO A 22 -12.49 6.26 -11.14
C PRO A 22 -12.70 5.31 -12.32
N THR A 23 -13.91 4.80 -12.50
CA THR A 23 -14.30 4.00 -13.68
C THR A 23 -14.71 4.87 -14.86
N TYR A 24 -14.84 6.18 -14.64
CA TYR A 24 -15.23 7.17 -15.62
C TYR A 24 -14.09 8.15 -15.89
N GLN A 25 -14.09 8.71 -17.10
CA GLN A 25 -13.13 9.75 -17.49
C GLN A 25 -13.68 11.13 -17.11
N ALA A 26 -12.91 11.91 -16.35
CA ALA A 26 -13.22 13.30 -16.09
C ALA A 26 -13.01 14.15 -17.36
N LEU A 27 -14.10 14.70 -17.90
CA LEU A 27 -14.10 15.42 -19.18
C LEU A 27 -13.70 16.90 -19.05
N THR A 28 -13.89 17.51 -17.87
CA THR A 28 -13.56 18.91 -17.62
C THR A 28 -12.21 19.05 -16.92
N PRO A 29 -11.49 20.18 -17.08
CA PRO A 29 -10.29 20.45 -16.30
C PRO A 29 -10.50 20.36 -14.79
N THR A 30 -11.61 20.90 -14.27
CA THR A 30 -11.94 20.86 -12.83
C THR A 30 -12.23 19.45 -12.34
N GLY A 31 -12.99 18.66 -13.11
CA GLY A 31 -13.25 17.26 -12.76
C GLY A 31 -11.98 16.40 -12.73
N ARG A 32 -10.98 16.72 -13.58
CA ARG A 32 -9.68 16.03 -13.52
C ARG A 32 -8.93 16.32 -12.22
N VAL A 33 -8.99 17.56 -11.72
CA VAL A 33 -8.35 17.94 -10.45
C VAL A 33 -9.04 17.23 -9.28
N GLU A 34 -10.38 17.19 -9.27
CA GLU A 34 -11.13 16.47 -8.25
C GLU A 34 -10.79 14.97 -8.23
N ALA A 35 -10.69 14.33 -9.40
CA ALA A 35 -10.27 12.94 -9.51
C ALA A 35 -8.82 12.72 -9.01
N MET A 36 -7.92 13.67 -9.25
CA MET A 36 -6.56 13.63 -8.71
C MET A 36 -6.55 13.75 -7.18
N GLU A 37 -7.37 14.62 -6.61
CA GLU A 37 -7.51 14.79 -5.16
C GLU A 37 -8.00 13.51 -4.49
N GLN A 38 -9.07 12.89 -5.03
CA GLN A 38 -9.59 11.62 -4.53
C GLN A 38 -8.54 10.50 -4.58
N ARG A 39 -7.76 10.42 -5.67
CA ARG A 39 -6.68 9.43 -5.80
C ARG A 39 -5.58 9.64 -4.76
N LEU A 40 -5.21 10.90 -4.48
CA LEU A 40 -4.20 11.23 -3.48
C LEU A 40 -4.69 10.94 -2.07
N ASP A 41 -5.94 11.28 -1.72
CA ASP A 41 -6.51 10.92 -0.42
C ASP A 41 -6.55 9.40 -0.24
N ALA A 42 -7.02 8.66 -1.25
CA ALA A 42 -7.07 7.21 -1.25
C ALA A 42 -5.70 6.60 -0.94
N THR A 43 -4.67 7.08 -1.65
CA THR A 43 -3.27 6.67 -1.48
C THR A 43 -2.75 7.01 -0.08
N LEU A 44 -3.02 8.22 0.42
CA LEU A 44 -2.58 8.63 1.76
C LEU A 44 -3.16 7.72 2.84
N GLY A 45 -4.47 7.44 2.80
CA GLY A 45 -5.06 6.54 3.81
C GLY A 45 -4.64 5.08 3.65
N ALA A 46 -4.32 4.62 2.43
CA ALA A 46 -3.69 3.31 2.23
C ALA A 46 -2.32 3.24 2.95
N VAL A 47 -1.48 4.28 2.78
CA VAL A 47 -0.19 4.40 3.50
C VAL A 47 -0.40 4.43 5.02
N LYS A 48 -1.37 5.23 5.51
CA LYS A 48 -1.71 5.28 6.94
C LYS A 48 -2.23 3.95 7.50
N THR A 49 -2.84 3.12 6.65
CA THR A 49 -3.33 1.79 7.04
C THR A 49 -2.18 0.78 7.15
N VAL A 50 -1.29 0.73 6.15
CA VAL A 50 -0.20 -0.25 6.10
C VAL A 50 0.95 0.11 7.05
N GLY A 51 1.29 1.40 7.18
CA GLY A 51 2.47 1.87 7.89
C GLY A 51 2.62 1.32 9.32
N PRO A 52 1.62 1.45 10.20
CA PRO A 52 1.71 0.94 11.58
C PRO A 52 1.85 -0.59 11.65
N ALA A 53 1.12 -1.33 10.82
CA ALA A 53 1.19 -2.79 10.78
C ALA A 53 2.55 -3.28 10.26
N LEU A 54 3.10 -2.59 9.26
CA LEU A 54 4.43 -2.88 8.73
C LEU A 54 5.52 -2.62 9.78
N ALA A 55 5.46 -1.49 10.48
CA ALA A 55 6.41 -1.18 11.55
C ALA A 55 6.35 -2.23 12.68
N LYS A 56 5.14 -2.64 13.09
CA LYS A 56 4.95 -3.70 14.10
C LYS A 56 5.54 -5.02 13.63
N PHE A 57 5.26 -5.44 12.40
CA PHE A 57 5.83 -6.65 11.82
C PHE A 57 7.36 -6.58 11.78
N TYR A 58 7.93 -5.52 11.21
CA TYR A 58 9.38 -5.35 11.09
C TYR A 58 10.10 -5.36 12.44
N ASN A 59 9.51 -4.73 13.46
CA ASN A 59 10.06 -4.71 14.82
C ASN A 59 9.99 -6.09 15.51
N SER A 60 9.09 -6.98 15.07
CA SER A 60 8.99 -8.35 15.60
C SER A 60 10.02 -9.32 15.00
N LEU A 61 10.75 -8.91 13.96
CA LEU A 61 11.71 -9.75 13.25
C LEU A 61 13.08 -9.81 13.94
N SER A 62 13.74 -10.97 13.84
CA SER A 62 15.18 -11.09 14.11
C SER A 62 16.02 -10.33 13.08
N ASP A 63 17.29 -10.13 13.35
CA ASP A 63 18.19 -9.42 12.43
C ASP A 63 18.38 -10.19 11.11
N GLU A 64 18.45 -11.52 11.14
CA GLU A 64 18.49 -12.36 9.93
C GLU A 64 17.20 -12.22 9.12
N GLN A 65 16.04 -12.17 9.80
CA GLN A 65 14.75 -11.99 9.15
C GLN A 65 14.62 -10.60 8.52
N LYS A 66 15.10 -9.54 9.20
CA LYS A 66 15.17 -8.18 8.64
C LYS A 66 16.08 -8.12 7.43
N ALA A 67 17.26 -8.76 7.48
CA ALA A 67 18.19 -8.82 6.35
C ALA A 67 17.53 -9.49 5.12
N ARG A 68 16.84 -10.62 5.32
CA ARG A 68 16.07 -11.28 4.25
C ARG A 68 14.94 -10.37 3.73
N PHE A 69 14.15 -9.77 4.61
CA PHE A 69 13.06 -8.86 4.23
C PHE A 69 13.55 -7.69 3.37
N ASN A 70 14.66 -7.05 3.76
CA ASN A 70 15.25 -5.93 3.02
C ASN A 70 15.81 -6.34 1.64
N SER A 71 16.16 -7.62 1.47
CA SER A 71 16.65 -8.16 0.19
C SER A 71 15.55 -8.53 -0.81
N LEU A 72 14.27 -8.55 -0.41
CA LEU A 72 13.14 -8.97 -1.26
C LEU A 72 13.01 -8.15 -2.56
N ARG A 73 13.48 -6.90 -2.58
CA ARG A 73 13.51 -6.05 -3.79
C ARG A 73 14.37 -6.64 -4.92
N SER A 74 15.41 -7.42 -4.58
CA SER A 74 16.30 -8.04 -5.56
C SER A 74 15.71 -9.33 -6.14
N ALA A 75 14.95 -10.09 -5.34
CA ALA A 75 14.28 -11.32 -5.80
C ALA A 75 13.15 -11.05 -6.81
N SER A 76 12.45 -9.92 -6.69
CA SER A 76 11.37 -9.55 -7.63
C SER A 76 11.86 -9.16 -9.03
N ARG A 77 13.17 -8.89 -9.23
CA ARG A 77 13.74 -8.53 -10.54
C ARG A 77 14.19 -9.72 -11.38
N SER A 78 14.23 -10.93 -10.82
CA SER A 78 14.63 -12.14 -11.55
C SER A 78 13.46 -12.87 -12.21
N VAL A 79 12.24 -12.33 -12.10
CA VAL A 79 11.07 -12.78 -12.86
C VAL A 79 10.82 -11.74 -13.95
N GLY A 80 11.67 -11.79 -14.98
CA GLY A 80 11.51 -11.09 -16.25
C GLY A 80 11.45 -12.13 -17.36
#